data_AF-D5SX20-F1
#
_entry.id   AF-D5SX20-F1
#
_cell.length_a   1.000
_cell.length_b   1.000
_cell.length_c   1.000
_cell.angle_alpha   90.00
_cell.angle_beta   90.00
_cell.angle_gamma   90.00
#
_symmetry.space_group_name_H-M   'P 1'
#
loop_
_entity.id
_entity.type
_entity.pdbx_description
1 polymer ?
#
loop_
_entity_poly.entity_id
_entity_poly.type
_entity_poly.pdbx_seq_one_letter_code
_entity_poly.pdbx_strand_id
1 'polypeptide(L)'
;MNILKIAVGLVLTVVVLTLLSAAVLNGREQARRSDWMYRLKEIGLALHNYHDVYNCLPPGGIFSEAGQGYQGWPSRLAQFQTQTPFSSWVDDRIPWDDPRQIEWFTMAHCREGRWWQDPGLTLTEKNTFPLIHVAANSWVMHRNSHVTLQDVGDLASTLLAADASEPFDIYGSTTAWRDASIPINSSPSGFSSHGRPMAHCLMADATVRSVDVNVDASIWKQMQGPESLRPVDKLIDRIPGIPPAPTHFDRRIWTDMFHKDSQKATLTADGQHLILNTESVDPCLLSERREEVFQSWLIELAALCAKGDVQSAKLYRYPSPEEVKVLLSCKNLKTVDIRAIRNAPVIRPLLEQESHRIQIIETPDSSE
;
A
#
# COMPACT_ATOMS: atom_id res chain seq x y z
N MET A 1 23.72 14.88 -58.79
CA MET A 1 24.18 13.74 -57.95
C MET A 1 24.13 14.05 -56.45
N ASN A 2 24.50 15.26 -55.99
CA ASN A 2 24.53 15.59 -54.55
C ASN A 2 23.14 15.75 -53.90
N ILE A 3 22.17 16.37 -54.59
CA ILE A 3 20.80 16.53 -54.07
C ILE A 3 20.12 15.17 -53.88
N LEU A 4 20.28 14.24 -54.83
CA LEU A 4 19.70 12.89 -54.73
C LEU A 4 20.29 12.10 -53.55
N LYS A 5 21.61 12.17 -53.32
CA LYS A 5 22.27 11.50 -52.19
C LYS A 5 21.78 12.05 -50.85
N ILE A 6 21.62 13.37 -50.73
CA ILE A 6 21.09 14.02 -49.52
C ILE A 6 19.62 13.64 -49.31
N ALA A 7 18.81 13.64 -50.37
CA ALA A 7 17.39 13.28 -50.29
C ALA A 7 17.18 11.82 -49.86
N VAL A 8 17.93 10.87 -50.43
CA VAL A 8 17.88 9.45 -50.03
C VAL A 8 18.28 9.28 -48.55
N GLY A 9 19.34 9.97 -48.10
CA GLY A 9 19.75 9.93 -46.70
C GLY A 9 18.70 10.51 -45.75
N LEU A 10 18.02 11.58 -46.14
CA LEU A 10 16.96 12.20 -45.35
C LEU A 10 15.71 11.30 -45.28
N VAL A 11 15.29 10.71 -46.39
CA VAL A 11 14.18 9.74 -46.43
C VAL A 11 14.47 8.54 -45.53
N LEU A 12 15.67 7.99 -45.61
CA LEU A 12 16.08 6.87 -44.76
C LEU A 12 16.04 7.24 -43.28
N THR A 13 16.56 8.42 -42.91
CA THR A 13 16.54 8.90 -41.52
C THR A 13 15.11 9.04 -41.00
N VAL A 14 14.20 9.62 -41.79
CA VAL A 14 12.79 9.75 -41.40
C VAL A 14 12.15 8.37 -41.18
N VAL A 15 12.38 7.41 -42.09
CA VAL A 15 11.86 6.04 -41.94
C VAL A 15 12.41 5.36 -40.69
N VAL A 16 13.70 5.53 -40.39
CA VAL A 16 14.29 4.96 -39.17
C VAL A 16 13.68 5.59 -37.92
N LEU A 17 13.52 6.92 -37.88
CA LEU A 17 12.94 7.62 -36.73
C LEU A 17 11.48 7.24 -36.49
N THR A 18 10.67 7.07 -37.55
CA THR A 18 9.27 6.65 -37.40
C THR A 18 9.15 5.23 -36.86
N LEU A 19 9.97 4.29 -37.35
CA LEU A 19 10.01 2.92 -36.84
C LEU A 19 10.47 2.86 -35.37
N LEU A 20 11.51 3.64 -35.00
CA LEU A 20 11.98 3.73 -33.62
C LEU A 20 10.93 4.32 -32.69
N SER A 21 10.21 5.35 -33.13
CA SER A 21 9.16 5.98 -32.33
C SER A 21 8.02 4.99 -32.01
N ALA A 22 7.57 4.23 -33.01
CA ALA A 22 6.55 3.19 -32.81
C ALA A 22 7.03 2.08 -31.86
N ALA A 23 8.29 1.65 -31.99
CA ALA A 23 8.87 0.65 -31.09
C ALA A 23 8.97 1.14 -29.63
N VAL A 24 9.37 2.39 -29.40
CA VAL A 24 9.44 2.98 -28.07
C VAL A 24 8.06 3.06 -27.42
N LEU A 25 7.02 3.43 -28.16
CA LEU A 25 5.66 3.49 -27.64
C LEU A 25 5.14 2.10 -27.22
N ASN A 26 5.31 1.10 -28.09
CA ASN A 26 4.96 -0.29 -27.78
C ASN A 26 5.71 -0.81 -26.55
N GLY A 27 7.00 -0.49 -26.44
CA GLY A 27 7.82 -0.86 -25.28
C GLY A 27 7.34 -0.22 -23.97
N ARG A 28 6.89 1.04 -24.02
CA ARG A 28 6.35 1.73 -22.83
C ARG A 28 5.02 1.14 -22.36
N GLU A 29 4.15 0.75 -23.29
CA GLU A 29 2.88 0.11 -22.96
C GLU A 29 3.10 -1.29 -22.35
N GLN A 30 4.01 -2.08 -22.93
CA GLN A 30 4.43 -3.36 -22.34
C GLN A 30 5.04 -3.19 -20.95
N ALA A 31 5.85 -2.15 -20.73
CA ALA A 31 6.42 -1.85 -19.42
C ALA A 31 5.33 -1.50 -18.39
N ARG A 32 4.35 -0.68 -18.75
CA ARG A 32 3.20 -0.35 -17.87
C ARG A 32 2.39 -1.59 -17.51
N ARG A 33 2.08 -2.43 -18.50
CA ARG A 33 1.40 -3.71 -18.29
C ARG A 33 2.18 -4.60 -17.33
N SER A 34 3.49 -4.71 -17.54
CA SER A 34 4.36 -5.53 -16.70
C SER A 34 4.44 -5.01 -15.28
N ASP A 35 4.51 -3.68 -15.11
CA ASP A 35 4.48 -3.03 -13.79
C ASP A 35 3.15 -3.25 -13.07
N TRP A 36 2.02 -3.14 -13.78
CA TRP A 36 0.71 -3.43 -13.20
C TRP A 36 0.55 -4.90 -12.79
N MET A 37 0.93 -5.83 -13.66
CA MET A 37 0.94 -7.26 -13.32
C MET A 37 1.85 -7.58 -12.14
N TYR A 38 2.98 -6.88 -12.02
CA TYR A 38 3.88 -7.02 -10.88
C TYR A 38 3.21 -6.53 -9.58
N ARG A 39 2.54 -5.37 -9.59
CA ARG A 39 1.77 -4.87 -8.44
C ARG A 39 0.69 -5.85 -7.99
N LEU A 40 -0.03 -6.48 -8.93
CA LEU A 40 -1.01 -7.52 -8.61
C LEU A 40 -0.36 -8.76 -7.97
N LYS A 41 0.84 -9.16 -8.40
CA LYS A 41 1.60 -10.25 -7.75
C LYS A 41 2.00 -9.89 -6.32
N GLU A 42 2.45 -8.66 -6.08
CA GLU A 42 2.76 -8.18 -4.73
C GLU A 42 1.51 -8.16 -3.83
N ILE A 43 0.35 -7.78 -4.37
CA ILE A 43 -0.94 -7.92 -3.67
C ILE A 43 -1.25 -9.39 -3.37
N GLY A 44 -1.02 -10.30 -4.32
CA GLY A 44 -1.16 -11.74 -4.12
C GLY A 44 -0.28 -12.27 -2.98
N LEU A 45 0.99 -11.86 -2.95
CA LEU A 45 1.90 -12.21 -1.87
C LEU A 45 1.41 -11.66 -0.52
N ALA A 46 0.95 -10.41 -0.49
CA ALA A 46 0.39 -9.80 0.72
C ALA A 46 -0.87 -10.54 1.22
N LEU A 47 -1.74 -11.01 0.33
CA LEU A 47 -2.91 -11.83 0.67
C LEU A 47 -2.53 -13.17 1.29
N HIS A 48 -1.51 -13.84 0.75
CA HIS A 48 -0.99 -15.09 1.32
C HIS A 48 -0.31 -14.86 2.67
N ASN A 49 0.50 -13.81 2.82
CA ASN A 49 1.08 -13.44 4.12
C ASN A 49 0.00 -13.11 5.16
N TYR A 50 -1.08 -12.43 4.76
CA TYR A 50 -2.23 -12.19 5.62
C TYR A 50 -2.87 -13.52 6.04
N HIS A 51 -3.09 -14.44 5.09
CA HIS A 51 -3.64 -15.76 5.36
C HIS A 51 -2.76 -16.57 6.32
N ASP A 52 -1.44 -16.53 6.18
CA ASP A 52 -0.52 -17.26 7.06
C ASP A 52 -0.57 -16.76 8.51
N VAL A 53 -0.80 -15.46 8.72
CA VAL A 53 -0.89 -14.86 10.06
C VAL A 53 -2.28 -15.06 10.67
N TYR A 54 -3.35 -14.87 9.89
CA TYR A 54 -4.72 -14.82 10.38
C TYR A 54 -5.55 -16.08 10.09
N ASN A 55 -4.99 -17.06 9.37
CA ASN A 55 -5.64 -18.29 8.91
C ASN A 55 -6.91 -18.07 8.07
N CYS A 56 -7.04 -16.91 7.43
CA CYS A 56 -8.11 -16.58 6.50
C CYS A 56 -7.69 -15.44 5.58
N LEU A 57 -8.36 -15.29 4.44
CA LEU A 57 -8.25 -14.10 3.60
C LEU A 57 -8.90 -12.89 4.27
N PRO A 58 -8.45 -11.66 3.99
CA PRO A 58 -9.04 -10.48 4.58
C PRO A 58 -10.52 -10.35 4.17
N PRO A 59 -11.40 -9.91 5.07
CA PRO A 59 -12.75 -9.50 4.67
C PRO A 59 -12.61 -8.33 3.68
N GLY A 60 -13.46 -8.29 2.65
CA GLY A 60 -13.40 -7.18 1.71
C GLY A 60 -13.72 -5.82 2.36
N GLY A 61 -14.49 -5.86 3.45
CA GLY A 61 -14.72 -4.75 4.36
C GLY A 61 -15.30 -5.22 5.69
N ILE A 62 -14.87 -4.58 6.78
CA ILE A 62 -15.36 -4.81 8.14
C ILE A 62 -16.49 -3.81 8.42
N PHE A 63 -17.62 -4.32 8.91
CA PHE A 63 -18.80 -3.55 9.22
C PHE A 63 -19.39 -3.97 10.56
N SER A 64 -19.81 -3.01 11.37
CA SER A 64 -20.66 -3.27 12.54
C SER A 64 -22.04 -3.79 12.14
N GLU A 65 -22.80 -4.28 13.13
CA GLU A 65 -24.22 -4.62 12.96
C GLU A 65 -25.05 -3.43 12.45
N ALA A 66 -24.72 -2.22 12.91
CA ALA A 66 -25.35 -0.97 12.47
C ALA A 66 -24.98 -0.56 11.03
N GLY A 67 -24.08 -1.29 10.36
CA GLY A 67 -23.65 -1.00 9.00
C GLY A 67 -22.53 0.04 8.88
N GLN A 68 -21.98 0.53 9.99
CA GLN A 68 -20.79 1.39 9.97
C GLN A 68 -19.58 0.59 9.50
N GLY A 69 -18.88 1.10 8.48
CA GLY A 69 -17.65 0.52 7.96
C GLY A 69 -16.42 0.90 8.79
N TYR A 70 -15.46 -0.02 8.90
CA TYR A 70 -14.23 0.15 9.69
C TYR A 70 -12.97 0.09 8.84
N GLN A 71 -12.71 -1.03 8.16
CA GLN A 71 -11.49 -1.19 7.35
C GLN A 71 -11.82 -2.01 6.11
N GLY A 72 -11.30 -1.58 4.96
CA GLY A 72 -11.34 -2.36 3.73
C GLY A 72 -10.16 -3.33 3.64
N TRP A 73 -10.29 -4.34 2.79
CA TRP A 73 -9.16 -5.24 2.51
C TRP A 73 -7.86 -4.51 2.09
N PRO A 74 -7.87 -3.36 1.38
CA PRO A 74 -6.62 -2.71 1.00
C PRO A 74 -5.86 -2.14 2.19
N SER A 75 -6.55 -1.53 3.15
CA SER A 75 -5.90 -1.02 4.37
C SER A 75 -5.42 -2.17 5.27
N ARG A 76 -6.17 -3.29 5.31
CA ARG A 76 -5.79 -4.51 6.05
C ARG A 76 -4.52 -5.18 5.52
N LEU A 77 -4.20 -4.97 4.24
CA LEU A 77 -2.97 -5.48 3.62
C LEU A 77 -1.75 -4.58 3.84
N ALA A 78 -1.91 -3.33 4.31
CA ALA A 78 -0.81 -2.37 4.40
C ALA A 78 0.42 -2.93 5.15
N GLN A 79 0.20 -3.69 6.23
CA GLN A 79 1.28 -4.32 7.01
C GLN A 79 2.06 -5.41 6.27
N PHE A 80 1.49 -5.98 5.20
CA PHE A 80 2.06 -7.05 4.39
C PHE A 80 2.59 -6.57 3.04
N GLN A 81 2.26 -5.34 2.65
CA GLN A 81 2.64 -4.75 1.38
C GLN A 81 4.01 -4.11 1.47
N THR A 82 4.23 -3.26 2.48
CA THR A 82 5.52 -2.60 2.62
C THR A 82 5.95 -2.58 4.08
N GLN A 83 7.26 -2.59 4.33
CA GLN A 83 7.81 -2.28 5.65
C GLN A 83 7.63 -0.77 6.00
N THR A 84 6.54 -0.13 5.57
CA THR A 84 6.25 1.26 5.90
C THR A 84 5.56 1.36 7.25
N PRO A 85 5.73 2.48 7.96
CA PRO A 85 5.01 2.74 9.20
C PRO A 85 3.50 2.94 8.99
N PHE A 86 3.01 2.97 7.74
CA PHE A 86 1.62 3.27 7.42
C PHE A 86 0.62 2.37 8.16
N SER A 87 0.94 1.07 8.26
CA SER A 87 0.13 0.10 9.00
C SER A 87 -0.08 0.46 10.48
N SER A 88 0.90 1.13 11.10
CA SER A 88 0.80 1.56 12.51
C SER A 88 -0.09 2.79 12.73
N TRP A 89 -0.42 3.51 11.66
CA TRP A 89 -1.26 4.71 11.71
C TRP A 89 -2.74 4.40 11.51
N VAL A 90 -3.07 3.22 10.97
CA VAL A 90 -4.44 2.76 10.81
C VAL A 90 -4.94 2.18 12.14
N ASP A 91 -5.99 2.77 12.71
CA ASP A 91 -6.64 2.25 13.92
C ASP A 91 -7.87 1.43 13.54
N ASP A 92 -7.77 0.10 13.64
CA ASP A 92 -8.85 -0.82 13.31
C ASP A 92 -10.09 -0.69 14.22
N ARG A 93 -10.01 0.09 15.30
CA ARG A 93 -11.10 0.28 16.28
C ARG A 93 -12.00 1.47 15.97
N ILE A 94 -11.63 2.30 15.00
CA ILE A 94 -12.44 3.45 14.59
C ILE A 94 -12.95 3.28 13.16
N PRO A 95 -14.07 3.93 12.79
CA PRO A 95 -14.57 3.89 11.43
C PRO A 95 -13.56 4.40 10.40
N TRP A 96 -13.59 3.86 9.18
CA TRP A 96 -12.66 4.27 8.11
C TRP A 96 -12.79 5.74 7.73
N ASP A 97 -14.00 6.29 7.90
CA ASP A 97 -14.41 7.65 7.60
C ASP A 97 -14.36 8.58 8.82
N ASP A 98 -13.77 8.14 9.94
CA ASP A 98 -13.46 9.01 11.06
C ASP A 98 -12.45 10.09 10.62
N PRO A 99 -12.65 11.38 10.95
CA PRO A 99 -11.74 12.45 10.56
C PRO A 99 -10.28 12.20 10.95
N ARG A 100 -10.04 11.53 12.10
CA ARG A 100 -8.70 11.18 12.58
C ARG A 100 -8.02 10.13 11.72
N GLN A 101 -8.80 9.35 10.96
CA GLN A 101 -8.29 8.29 10.09
C GLN A 101 -8.20 8.72 8.63
N ILE A 102 -9.18 9.50 8.17
CA ILE A 102 -9.23 10.06 6.82
C ILE A 102 -7.92 10.77 6.47
N GLU A 103 -7.36 11.52 7.41
CA GLU A 103 -6.07 12.21 7.22
C GLU A 103 -4.98 11.24 6.74
N TRP A 104 -4.83 10.07 7.39
CA TRP A 104 -3.86 9.05 6.99
C TRP A 104 -4.15 8.48 5.59
N PHE A 105 -5.41 8.18 5.27
CA PHE A 105 -5.76 7.65 3.95
C PHE A 105 -5.55 8.66 2.81
N THR A 106 -5.77 9.95 3.06
CA THR A 106 -5.41 11.02 2.11
C THR A 106 -3.90 11.21 1.98
N MET A 107 -3.10 10.72 2.92
CA MET A 107 -1.63 10.76 2.85
C MET A 107 -1.01 9.49 2.25
N ALA A 108 -1.80 8.45 2.02
CA ALA A 108 -1.33 7.16 1.49
C ALA A 108 -0.79 7.23 0.04
N HIS A 109 -0.74 8.39 -0.62
CA HIS A 109 -0.16 8.57 -1.96
C HIS A 109 1.29 8.06 -2.08
N CYS A 110 1.98 8.00 -0.94
CA CYS A 110 3.36 7.63 -0.83
C CYS A 110 3.52 6.13 -0.65
N ARG A 111 3.89 5.46 -1.76
CA ARG A 111 4.12 4.02 -1.89
C ARG A 111 2.85 3.17 -1.79
N GLU A 112 2.05 3.27 -0.72
CA GLU A 112 0.83 2.48 -0.52
C GLU A 112 -0.18 2.68 -1.65
N GLY A 113 -0.66 3.91 -1.87
CA GLY A 113 -1.63 4.24 -2.93
C GLY A 113 -1.16 3.85 -4.33
N ARG A 114 0.15 3.93 -4.61
CA ARG A 114 0.68 3.48 -5.92
C ARG A 114 0.54 1.98 -6.14
N TRP A 115 0.58 1.15 -5.10
CA TRP A 115 0.41 -0.30 -5.25
C TRP A 115 -0.96 -0.68 -5.80
N TRP A 116 -1.95 0.14 -5.45
CA TRP A 116 -3.34 -0.01 -5.85
C TRP A 116 -3.65 0.65 -7.19
N GLN A 117 -2.66 1.32 -7.80
CA GLN A 117 -2.85 2.13 -9.00
C GLN A 117 -2.14 1.52 -10.21
N ASP A 118 -2.94 1.33 -11.24
CA ASP A 118 -2.48 1.07 -12.58
C ASP A 118 -1.73 2.27 -13.19
N PRO A 119 -0.45 2.14 -13.57
CA PRO A 119 0.34 3.22 -14.19
C PRO A 119 -0.13 3.60 -15.61
N GLY A 120 -1.04 2.83 -16.20
CA GLY A 120 -1.71 3.14 -17.46
C GLY A 120 -2.90 4.09 -17.32
N LEU A 121 -3.45 4.27 -16.12
CA LEU A 121 -4.61 5.13 -15.86
C LEU A 121 -4.19 6.52 -15.39
N THR A 122 -4.90 7.54 -15.87
CA THR A 122 -4.61 8.95 -15.57
C THR A 122 -5.32 9.43 -14.30
N LEU A 123 -6.52 8.94 -14.06
CA LEU A 123 -7.29 9.24 -12.85
C LEU A 123 -6.69 8.44 -11.70
N THR A 124 -6.04 9.11 -10.75
CA THR A 124 -5.30 8.46 -9.65
C THR A 124 -5.72 8.97 -8.28
N GLU A 125 -6.46 10.07 -8.21
CA GLU A 125 -6.95 10.64 -6.97
C GLU A 125 -8.36 11.22 -7.13
N LYS A 126 -9.13 11.23 -6.03
CA LYS A 126 -10.42 11.91 -5.93
C LYS A 126 -10.58 12.48 -4.53
N ASN A 127 -10.88 13.77 -4.42
CA ASN A 127 -10.96 14.48 -3.13
C ASN A 127 -9.73 14.26 -2.24
N THR A 128 -8.52 14.28 -2.81
CA THR A 128 -7.25 13.98 -2.12
C THR A 128 -7.09 12.54 -1.62
N PHE A 129 -7.98 11.61 -1.97
CA PHE A 129 -7.74 10.20 -1.71
C PHE A 129 -7.10 9.53 -2.92
N PRO A 130 -6.07 8.68 -2.72
CA PRO A 130 -5.62 7.77 -3.76
C PRO A 130 -6.76 6.84 -4.19
N LEU A 131 -6.87 6.59 -5.49
CA LEU A 131 -7.82 5.61 -6.03
C LEU A 131 -7.24 4.19 -6.06
N ILE A 132 -8.14 3.21 -5.99
CA ILE A 132 -7.85 1.78 -6.08
C ILE A 132 -8.38 1.29 -7.43
N HIS A 133 -7.48 0.86 -8.32
CA HIS A 133 -7.78 0.37 -9.67
C HIS A 133 -8.00 -1.16 -9.72
N VAL A 134 -7.95 -1.82 -8.58
CA VAL A 134 -8.18 -3.26 -8.40
C VAL A 134 -9.30 -3.46 -7.39
N ALA A 135 -10.16 -4.44 -7.65
CA ALA A 135 -11.20 -4.83 -6.72
C ALA A 135 -11.07 -6.31 -6.36
N ALA A 136 -11.48 -6.64 -5.14
CA ALA A 136 -11.61 -8.02 -4.69
C ALA A 136 -12.82 -8.72 -5.31
N ASN A 137 -12.75 -10.04 -5.47
CA ASN A 137 -13.90 -10.89 -5.80
C ASN A 137 -14.80 -11.03 -4.58
N SER A 138 -16.05 -10.56 -4.68
CA SER A 138 -17.02 -10.60 -3.59
C SER A 138 -17.45 -12.02 -3.18
N TRP A 139 -17.19 -13.04 -3.98
CA TRP A 139 -17.44 -14.42 -3.53
C TRP A 139 -16.45 -14.82 -2.44
N VAL A 140 -15.21 -14.34 -2.55
CA VAL A 140 -14.14 -14.71 -1.61
C VAL A 140 -13.97 -13.68 -0.50
N MET A 141 -13.92 -12.39 -0.86
CA MET A 141 -13.72 -11.28 0.05
C MET A 141 -14.95 -10.39 -0.02
N HIS A 142 -15.91 -10.61 0.89
CA HIS A 142 -17.14 -9.82 1.07
C HIS A 142 -17.33 -9.34 2.51
N ARG A 143 -18.49 -8.76 2.80
CA ARG A 143 -18.80 -8.09 4.07
C ARG A 143 -18.62 -9.05 5.21
N ASN A 144 -17.68 -8.70 6.10
CA ASN A 144 -17.32 -9.51 7.26
C ASN A 144 -17.05 -10.98 6.88
N SER A 145 -16.51 -11.23 5.68
CA SER A 145 -16.20 -12.59 5.24
C SER A 145 -15.03 -13.16 6.04
N HIS A 146 -15.06 -14.48 6.20
CA HIS A 146 -13.98 -15.25 6.81
C HIS A 146 -13.80 -16.51 5.96
N VAL A 147 -13.03 -16.37 4.89
CA VAL A 147 -12.82 -17.42 3.88
C VAL A 147 -11.37 -17.84 3.92
N THR A 148 -11.11 -19.13 4.04
CA THR A 148 -9.75 -19.69 4.01
C THR A 148 -9.37 -20.10 2.59
N LEU A 149 -8.07 -20.27 2.32
CA LEU A 149 -7.64 -20.82 1.03
C LEU A 149 -8.14 -22.27 0.85
N GLN A 150 -8.38 -23.01 1.93
CA GLN A 150 -9.00 -24.33 1.87
C GLN A 150 -10.46 -24.26 1.40
N ASP A 151 -11.23 -23.26 1.85
CA ASP A 151 -12.63 -23.06 1.42
C ASP A 151 -12.73 -22.70 -0.07
N VAL A 152 -11.70 -22.02 -0.61
CA VAL A 152 -11.60 -21.70 -2.04
C VAL A 152 -11.44 -22.98 -2.88
N GLY A 153 -10.69 -23.97 -2.39
CA GLY A 153 -10.45 -25.23 -3.09
C GLY A 153 -9.50 -25.07 -4.27
N ASP A 154 -10.02 -24.86 -5.49
CA ASP A 154 -9.19 -24.68 -6.69
C ASP A 154 -8.58 -23.28 -6.74
N LEU A 155 -7.37 -23.18 -6.19
CA LEU A 155 -6.65 -21.91 -6.10
C LEU A 155 -6.23 -21.36 -7.48
N ALA A 156 -5.93 -22.23 -8.44
CA ALA A 156 -5.42 -21.82 -9.74
C ALA A 156 -6.53 -21.25 -10.62
N SER A 157 -7.77 -21.70 -10.44
CA SER A 157 -8.91 -21.25 -11.24
C SER A 157 -9.77 -20.19 -10.55
N THR A 158 -9.61 -19.96 -9.24
CA THR A 158 -10.45 -18.97 -8.53
C THR A 158 -9.84 -17.58 -8.53
N LEU A 159 -10.62 -16.59 -8.95
CA LEU A 159 -10.28 -15.17 -8.92
C LEU A 159 -10.29 -14.64 -7.48
N LEU A 160 -9.22 -13.99 -7.05
CA LEU A 160 -9.19 -13.20 -5.81
C LEU A 160 -9.45 -11.73 -6.06
N ALA A 161 -8.83 -11.15 -7.09
CA ALA A 161 -8.96 -9.73 -7.40
C ALA A 161 -8.68 -9.47 -8.88
N ALA A 162 -9.23 -8.41 -9.44
CA ALA A 162 -8.98 -8.00 -10.82
C ALA A 162 -9.16 -6.49 -10.99
N ASP A 163 -8.74 -6.01 -12.17
CA ASP A 163 -8.99 -4.65 -12.67
C ASP A 163 -10.46 -4.24 -12.42
N ALA A 164 -10.66 -3.20 -11.60
CA ALA A 164 -12.00 -2.76 -11.18
C ALA A 164 -12.75 -2.05 -12.31
N SER A 165 -14.08 -2.10 -12.34
CA SER A 165 -14.86 -1.16 -13.14
C SER A 165 -14.94 0.21 -12.46
N GLU A 166 -14.97 1.27 -13.28
CA GLU A 166 -15.32 2.60 -12.80
C GLU A 166 -16.77 2.65 -12.27
N PRO A 167 -17.05 3.45 -11.22
CA PRO A 167 -16.12 4.34 -10.54
C PRO A 167 -15.15 3.60 -9.59
N PHE A 168 -13.91 4.08 -9.53
CA PHE A 168 -12.90 3.54 -8.62
C PHE A 168 -13.19 3.90 -7.16
N ASP A 169 -12.89 2.94 -6.28
CA ASP A 169 -12.91 3.13 -4.84
C ASP A 169 -11.71 3.98 -4.38
N ILE A 170 -11.88 4.69 -3.28
CA ILE A 170 -10.79 5.41 -2.62
C ILE A 170 -10.06 4.50 -1.63
N TYR A 171 -8.77 4.74 -1.44
CA TYR A 171 -7.98 4.00 -0.47
C TYR A 171 -8.56 4.16 0.95
N GLY A 172 -8.66 3.04 1.68
CA GLY A 172 -9.33 2.96 2.97
C GLY A 172 -10.83 2.61 2.91
N SER A 173 -11.48 2.69 1.73
CA SER A 173 -12.90 2.34 1.62
C SER A 173 -13.15 0.87 1.95
N THR A 174 -14.34 0.57 2.48
CA THR A 174 -14.76 -0.79 2.87
C THR A 174 -15.44 -1.57 1.74
N THR A 175 -15.35 -1.09 0.49
CA THR A 175 -16.17 -1.58 -0.64
C THR A 175 -15.39 -1.78 -1.93
N ALA A 176 -14.06 -1.85 -1.87
CA ALA A 176 -13.19 -2.13 -3.00
C ALA A 176 -13.31 -3.60 -3.49
N TRP A 177 -14.52 -4.08 -3.73
CA TRP A 177 -14.88 -5.41 -4.18
C TRP A 177 -15.92 -5.35 -5.31
N ARG A 178 -16.00 -6.38 -6.13
CA ARG A 178 -16.91 -6.47 -7.27
C ARG A 178 -17.44 -7.89 -7.40
N ASP A 179 -18.62 -8.03 -7.99
CA ASP A 179 -19.24 -9.34 -8.19
C ASP A 179 -18.63 -10.03 -9.41
N ALA A 180 -17.94 -11.14 -9.16
CA ALA A 180 -17.29 -11.93 -10.21
C ALA A 180 -18.27 -12.69 -11.12
N SER A 181 -19.54 -12.81 -10.73
CA SER A 181 -20.57 -13.42 -11.59
C SER A 181 -21.01 -12.49 -12.73
N ILE A 182 -20.72 -11.19 -12.61
CA ILE A 182 -21.01 -10.21 -13.65
C ILE A 182 -19.96 -10.33 -14.76
N PRO A 183 -20.35 -10.44 -16.04
CA PRO A 183 -19.40 -10.46 -17.15
C PRO A 183 -18.53 -9.20 -17.19
N ILE A 184 -17.28 -9.37 -17.62
CA ILE A 184 -16.31 -8.26 -17.71
C ILE A 184 -16.83 -7.12 -18.59
N ASN A 185 -16.47 -5.88 -18.27
CA ASN A 185 -16.86 -4.66 -18.98
C ASN A 185 -18.39 -4.41 -19.07
N SER A 186 -19.20 -5.10 -18.27
CA SER A 186 -20.66 -5.02 -18.39
C SER A 186 -21.34 -4.18 -17.31
N SER A 187 -20.69 -3.91 -16.18
CA SER A 187 -21.27 -3.13 -15.07
C SER A 187 -20.21 -2.45 -14.19
N PRO A 188 -20.52 -1.28 -13.60
CA PRO A 188 -19.75 -0.67 -12.51
C PRO A 188 -19.54 -1.58 -11.29
N SER A 189 -20.48 -2.50 -11.03
CA SER A 189 -20.39 -3.46 -9.92
C SER A 189 -19.57 -4.71 -10.26
N GLY A 190 -19.07 -4.80 -11.50
CA GLY A 190 -18.19 -5.88 -11.98
C GLY A 190 -16.75 -5.41 -12.21
N PHE A 191 -16.04 -6.14 -13.06
CA PHE A 191 -14.65 -5.89 -13.41
C PHE A 191 -14.53 -5.30 -14.82
N SER A 192 -13.41 -4.64 -15.12
CA SER A 192 -13.17 -4.02 -16.43
C SER A 192 -11.74 -4.22 -16.92
N SER A 193 -11.49 -3.94 -18.19
CA SER A 193 -10.13 -3.81 -18.73
C SER A 193 -9.68 -2.36 -18.90
N HIS A 194 -10.52 -1.39 -18.53
CA HIS A 194 -10.30 0.03 -18.77
C HIS A 194 -10.08 0.37 -20.26
N GLY A 195 -10.81 -0.31 -21.17
CA GLY A 195 -10.68 -0.12 -22.62
C GLY A 195 -9.44 -0.77 -23.24
N ARG A 196 -8.64 -1.51 -22.45
CA ARG A 196 -7.52 -2.32 -22.95
C ARG A 196 -8.01 -3.65 -23.53
N PRO A 197 -7.23 -4.31 -24.41
CA PRO A 197 -7.61 -5.61 -24.97
C PRO A 197 -7.66 -6.74 -23.94
N MET A 198 -7.02 -6.57 -22.77
CA MET A 198 -6.98 -7.58 -21.73
C MET A 198 -7.21 -6.94 -20.36
N ALA A 199 -7.89 -7.66 -19.47
CA ALA A 199 -7.92 -7.37 -18.05
C ALA A 199 -6.94 -8.27 -17.31
N HIS A 200 -6.43 -7.80 -16.18
CA HIS A 200 -5.53 -8.56 -15.33
C HIS A 200 -6.27 -9.12 -14.12
N CYS A 201 -6.10 -10.42 -13.90
CA CYS A 201 -6.79 -11.21 -12.89
C CYS A 201 -5.76 -11.86 -11.96
N LEU A 202 -5.83 -11.53 -10.68
CA LEU A 202 -5.09 -12.19 -9.62
C LEU A 202 -5.85 -13.43 -9.15
N MET A 203 -5.22 -14.59 -9.30
CA MET A 203 -5.78 -15.89 -8.92
C MET A 203 -5.43 -16.23 -7.46
N ALA A 204 -6.13 -17.20 -6.88
CA ALA A 204 -5.95 -17.59 -5.49
C ALA A 204 -4.63 -18.30 -5.18
N ASP A 205 -3.94 -18.83 -6.19
CA ASP A 205 -2.56 -19.30 -6.12
C ASP A 205 -1.51 -18.17 -6.23
N ALA A 206 -1.94 -16.90 -6.14
CA ALA A 206 -1.13 -15.68 -6.32
C ALA A 206 -0.53 -15.50 -7.72
N THR A 207 -0.94 -16.29 -8.72
CA THR A 207 -0.58 -16.04 -10.12
C THR A 207 -1.44 -14.92 -10.71
N VAL A 208 -0.90 -14.20 -11.70
CA VAL A 208 -1.65 -13.17 -12.43
C VAL A 208 -1.86 -13.62 -13.86
N ARG A 209 -3.12 -13.70 -14.29
CA ARG A 209 -3.56 -14.09 -15.63
C ARG A 209 -4.11 -12.88 -16.36
N SER A 210 -3.78 -12.76 -17.66
CA SER A 210 -4.41 -11.77 -18.53
C SER A 210 -5.55 -12.42 -19.30
N VAL A 211 -6.74 -11.86 -19.20
CA VAL A 211 -7.96 -12.38 -19.82
C VAL A 211 -8.40 -11.42 -20.93
N ASP A 212 -8.66 -11.94 -22.12
CA ASP A 212 -9.15 -11.13 -23.24
C ASP A 212 -10.53 -10.55 -22.92
N VAL A 213 -10.79 -9.31 -23.32
CA VAL A 213 -12.09 -8.66 -23.07
C VAL A 213 -13.25 -9.30 -23.81
N ASN A 214 -12.96 -9.99 -24.92
CA ASN A 214 -13.95 -10.72 -25.71
C ASN A 214 -14.06 -12.18 -25.27
N VAL A 215 -13.53 -12.51 -24.10
CA VAL A 215 -13.67 -13.85 -23.52
C VAL A 215 -15.15 -14.21 -23.43
N ASP A 216 -15.47 -15.46 -23.77
CA ASP A 216 -16.82 -15.97 -23.61
C ASP A 216 -17.23 -15.90 -22.12
N ALA A 217 -18.46 -15.45 -21.86
CA ALA A 217 -18.96 -15.27 -20.49
C ALA A 217 -18.92 -16.56 -19.67
N SER A 218 -19.00 -17.74 -20.29
CA SER A 218 -18.87 -19.02 -19.60
C SER A 218 -17.46 -19.27 -19.05
N ILE A 219 -16.41 -18.76 -19.70
CA ILE A 219 -15.03 -18.87 -19.22
C ILE A 219 -14.81 -17.90 -18.06
N TRP A 220 -15.32 -16.67 -18.15
CA TRP A 220 -15.30 -15.73 -17.02
C TRP A 220 -15.98 -16.31 -15.77
N LYS A 221 -17.16 -16.90 -15.97
CA LYS A 221 -17.94 -17.55 -14.92
C LYS A 221 -17.20 -18.69 -14.22
N GLN A 222 -16.26 -19.37 -14.89
CA GLN A 222 -15.46 -20.43 -14.25
C GLN A 222 -14.50 -19.87 -13.18
N MET A 223 -14.14 -18.59 -13.24
CA MET A 223 -13.20 -17.97 -12.31
C MET A 223 -13.85 -17.35 -11.07
N GLN A 224 -15.19 -17.28 -11.00
CA GLN A 224 -15.90 -16.60 -9.92
C GLN A 224 -15.72 -17.25 -8.53
N GLY A 225 -15.31 -18.52 -8.49
CA GLY A 225 -15.16 -19.33 -7.29
C GLY A 225 -16.31 -20.32 -7.07
N PRO A 226 -16.24 -21.18 -6.03
CA PRO A 226 -17.26 -22.17 -5.75
C PRO A 226 -18.58 -21.52 -5.30
N GLU A 227 -19.72 -22.09 -5.73
CA GLU A 227 -21.06 -21.57 -5.39
C GLU A 227 -21.31 -21.52 -3.87
N SER A 228 -20.63 -22.37 -3.09
CA SER A 228 -20.69 -22.35 -1.61
C SER A 228 -20.19 -21.04 -0.99
N LEU A 229 -19.33 -20.29 -1.70
CA LEU A 229 -18.82 -19.00 -1.26
C LEU A 229 -19.67 -17.82 -1.73
N ARG A 230 -20.67 -18.05 -2.59
CA ARG A 230 -21.49 -16.98 -3.12
C ARG A 230 -22.25 -16.26 -1.99
N PRO A 231 -22.13 -14.93 -1.84
CA PRO A 231 -22.83 -14.20 -0.81
C PRO A 231 -24.34 -14.18 -1.09
N VAL A 232 -25.14 -14.70 -0.15
CA VAL A 232 -26.61 -14.82 -0.31
C VAL A 232 -27.34 -13.52 0.04
N ASP A 233 -26.87 -12.75 1.04
CA ASP A 233 -27.56 -11.55 1.57
C ASP A 233 -26.60 -10.42 2.03
N LYS A 234 -25.33 -10.42 1.59
CA LYS A 234 -24.24 -9.64 2.21
C LYS A 234 -23.57 -8.59 1.32
N LEU A 235 -24.06 -8.37 0.10
CA LEU A 235 -23.56 -7.31 -0.77
C LEU A 235 -24.23 -5.99 -0.35
N ILE A 236 -23.45 -5.03 0.15
CA ILE A 236 -23.93 -3.65 0.17
C ILE A 236 -23.79 -3.16 -1.27
N ASP A 237 -24.90 -2.98 -1.98
CA ASP A 237 -24.99 -2.48 -3.36
C ASP A 237 -24.47 -1.04 -3.55
N ARG A 238 -24.00 -0.40 -2.48
CA ARG A 238 -23.58 1.00 -2.50
C ARG A 238 -22.12 1.13 -2.13
N ILE A 239 -21.35 1.60 -3.11
CA ILE A 239 -20.11 2.33 -2.87
C ILE A 239 -20.46 3.43 -1.85
N PRO A 240 -19.83 3.50 -0.67
CA PRO A 240 -20.06 4.53 0.33
C PRO A 240 -19.92 5.89 -0.33
N GLY A 241 -20.75 6.84 0.09
CA GLY A 241 -20.54 8.23 -0.29
C GLY A 241 -19.11 8.63 0.03
N ILE A 242 -18.44 9.30 -0.91
CA ILE A 242 -17.07 9.75 -0.70
C ILE A 242 -17.11 10.82 0.39
N PRO A 243 -16.40 10.64 1.53
CA PRO A 243 -16.38 11.65 2.57
C PRO A 243 -15.81 12.97 2.00
N PRO A 244 -16.25 14.12 2.55
CA PRO A 244 -15.70 15.41 2.14
C PRO A 244 -14.19 15.41 2.37
N ALA A 245 -13.45 16.07 1.46
CA ALA A 245 -12.02 16.27 1.66
C ALA A 245 -11.79 16.98 3.01
N PRO A 246 -10.79 16.57 3.80
CA PRO A 246 -10.50 17.23 5.07
C PRO A 246 -10.29 18.73 4.85
N THR A 247 -11.03 19.57 5.60
CA THR A 247 -11.07 21.04 5.43
C THR A 247 -9.73 21.72 5.74
N HIS A 248 -8.79 21.00 6.35
CA HIS A 248 -7.47 21.49 6.74
C HIS A 248 -6.32 20.90 5.91
N PHE A 249 -6.61 20.16 4.82
CA PHE A 249 -5.56 19.60 3.99
C PHE A 249 -4.93 20.66 3.08
N ASP A 250 -3.97 21.41 3.62
CA ASP A 250 -3.05 22.21 2.82
C ASP A 250 -1.79 21.39 2.52
N ARG A 251 -1.67 20.96 1.27
CA ARG A 251 -0.50 20.25 0.74
C ARG A 251 0.81 21.03 1.03
N ARG A 252 0.76 22.36 1.16
CA ARG A 252 1.91 23.25 1.42
C ARG A 252 2.35 23.25 2.89
N ILE A 253 1.42 23.27 3.85
CA ILE A 253 1.73 23.15 5.29
C ILE A 253 2.54 21.87 5.55
N TRP A 254 2.23 20.81 4.80
CA TRP A 254 2.99 19.56 4.83
C TRP A 254 4.24 19.54 3.95
N THR A 255 4.36 20.37 2.91
CA THR A 255 5.66 20.49 2.22
C THR A 255 6.67 21.18 3.14
N ASP A 256 6.20 22.12 3.97
CA ASP A 256 6.99 22.88 4.93
C ASP A 256 7.37 22.08 6.20
N MET A 257 6.52 21.15 6.67
CA MET A 257 6.84 20.25 7.79
C MET A 257 7.97 19.24 7.49
N PHE A 258 8.36 19.05 6.22
CA PHE A 258 9.16 17.92 5.73
C PHE A 258 10.49 18.35 5.08
N HIS A 259 10.87 19.62 5.23
CA HIS A 259 12.19 20.08 4.86
C HIS A 259 13.27 19.58 5.84
N LYS A 260 14.55 19.76 5.47
CA LYS A 260 15.78 19.24 6.13
C LYS A 260 15.84 19.33 7.66
N ASP A 261 14.98 20.15 8.28
CA ASP A 261 14.91 20.39 9.73
C ASP A 261 13.93 19.45 10.49
N SER A 262 13.27 18.51 9.80
CA SER A 262 12.22 17.63 10.34
C SER A 262 12.72 16.33 11.00
N GLN A 263 13.98 15.95 10.76
CA GLN A 263 14.63 14.84 11.46
C GLN A 263 15.49 15.36 12.61
N LYS A 264 14.94 15.36 13.83
CA LYS A 264 15.67 15.76 15.05
C LYS A 264 15.74 14.60 16.04
N ALA A 265 16.87 13.90 16.06
CA ALA A 265 17.31 13.20 17.25
C ALA A 265 17.86 14.25 18.22
N THR A 266 17.14 14.51 19.30
CA THR A 266 17.58 15.46 20.32
C THR A 266 18.18 14.69 21.47
N LEU A 267 19.46 14.93 21.73
CA LEU A 267 20.10 14.50 22.95
C LEU A 267 19.70 15.48 24.06
N THR A 268 19.25 14.98 25.20
CA THR A 268 19.01 15.81 26.39
C THR A 268 20.29 16.54 26.82
N ALA A 269 20.13 17.63 27.56
CA ALA A 269 21.26 18.48 27.97
C ALA A 269 22.34 17.74 28.79
N ASP A 270 21.99 16.61 29.41
CA ASP A 270 22.88 15.70 30.14
C ASP A 270 23.66 14.72 29.24
N GLY A 271 23.33 14.64 27.95
CA GLY A 271 23.98 13.74 27.01
C GLY A 271 23.55 12.26 27.11
N GLN A 272 22.57 11.92 27.96
CA GLN A 272 22.27 10.53 28.35
C GLN A 272 20.93 10.00 27.82
N HIS A 273 20.00 10.88 27.45
CA HIS A 273 18.70 10.47 26.93
C HIS A 273 18.54 10.91 25.48
N LEU A 274 18.35 9.94 24.59
CA LEU A 274 18.10 10.16 23.18
C LEU A 274 16.61 10.19 22.92
N ILE A 275 16.11 11.34 22.49
CA ILE A 275 14.71 11.49 22.09
C ILE A 275 14.65 11.48 20.57
N LEU A 276 14.03 10.45 20.01
CA LEU A 276 13.72 10.39 18.59
C LEU A 276 12.34 11.04 18.38
N ASN A 277 12.36 12.37 18.21
CA ASN A 277 11.16 13.18 17.98
C ASN A 277 11.24 13.79 16.58
N THR A 278 10.68 13.10 15.60
CA THR A 278 10.50 13.64 14.25
C THR A 278 9.02 13.80 14.05
N GLU A 279 8.56 15.02 13.74
CA GLU A 279 7.32 15.15 12.97
C GLU A 279 7.54 14.31 11.72
N SER A 280 6.57 13.43 11.46
CA SER A 280 6.49 12.50 10.34
C SER A 280 7.44 12.89 9.21
N VAL A 281 8.40 12.05 8.85
CA VAL A 281 8.98 12.08 7.50
C VAL A 281 8.84 10.67 7.02
N ASP A 282 7.76 10.42 6.29
CA ASP A 282 7.68 9.22 5.48
C ASP A 282 8.84 9.32 4.46
N PRO A 283 9.80 8.38 4.42
CA PRO A 283 10.82 8.32 3.37
C PRO A 283 10.19 8.32 1.98
N CYS A 284 8.92 7.97 1.87
CA CYS A 284 8.16 7.98 0.64
C CYS A 284 7.71 9.37 0.18
N LEU A 285 7.80 10.42 1.01
CA LEU A 285 7.50 11.82 0.67
C LEU A 285 8.73 12.62 0.20
N LEU A 286 9.94 12.09 0.41
CA LEU A 286 11.17 12.68 -0.12
C LEU A 286 11.28 12.35 -1.63
N SER A 287 11.60 13.37 -2.42
CA SER A 287 11.83 13.28 -3.87
C SER A 287 13.08 12.44 -4.21
N GLU A 288 13.51 12.43 -5.48
CA GLU A 288 14.54 11.58 -6.15
C GLU A 288 15.87 11.27 -5.40
N ARG A 289 16.12 11.81 -4.20
CA ARG A 289 17.32 11.60 -3.35
C ARG A 289 17.04 10.84 -2.04
N ARG A 290 16.01 9.97 -2.00
CA ARG A 290 15.57 9.23 -0.80
C ARG A 290 16.68 8.50 -0.07
N GLU A 291 17.47 7.73 -0.80
CA GLU A 291 18.53 6.89 -0.22
C GLU A 291 19.63 7.77 0.39
N GLU A 292 20.04 8.84 -0.32
CA GLU A 292 21.09 9.75 0.15
C GLU A 292 20.69 10.44 1.46
N VAL A 293 19.43 10.90 1.57
CA VAL A 293 18.93 11.57 2.78
C VAL A 293 18.81 10.59 3.94
N PHE A 294 18.27 9.40 3.70
CA PHE A 294 18.13 8.39 4.75
C PHE A 294 19.50 7.89 5.25
N GLN A 295 20.47 7.70 4.35
CA GLN A 295 21.84 7.34 4.74
C GLN A 295 22.52 8.48 5.50
N SER A 296 22.33 9.74 5.09
CA SER A 296 22.84 10.90 5.84
C SER A 296 22.28 10.95 7.27
N TRP A 297 21.00 10.63 7.44
CA TRP A 297 20.37 10.55 8.76
C TRP A 297 20.93 9.44 9.64
N LEU A 298 21.10 8.23 9.10
CA LEU A 298 21.69 7.12 9.85
C LEU A 298 23.11 7.48 10.33
N ILE A 299 23.87 8.24 9.54
CA ILE A 299 25.19 8.76 9.93
C ILE A 299 25.08 9.74 11.10
N GLU A 300 24.11 10.65 11.07
CA GLU A 300 23.88 11.61 12.17
C GLU A 300 23.44 10.91 13.47
N LEU A 301 22.52 9.95 13.37
CA LEU A 301 22.06 9.15 14.50
C LEU A 301 23.22 8.33 15.11
N ALA A 302 24.05 7.71 14.26
CA ALA A 302 25.24 7.00 14.71
C ALA A 302 26.26 7.93 15.38
N ALA A 303 26.42 9.16 14.87
CA ALA A 303 27.28 10.16 15.48
C ALA A 303 26.78 10.61 16.86
N LEU A 304 25.46 10.67 17.08
CA LEU A 304 24.87 10.95 18.39
C LEU A 304 25.10 9.80 19.37
N CYS A 305 24.90 8.55 18.93
CA CYS A 305 25.27 7.35 19.70
C CYS A 305 26.77 7.34 20.08
N ALA A 306 27.63 7.92 19.23
CA ALA A 306 29.08 7.96 19.46
C ALA A 306 29.54 9.14 20.34
N LYS A 307 28.81 10.26 20.33
CA LYS A 307 29.15 11.49 21.09
C LYS A 307 28.68 11.46 22.55
N GLY A 308 27.58 10.77 22.85
CA GLY A 308 26.97 10.73 24.18
C GLY A 308 27.10 9.36 24.87
N ASP A 309 26.96 9.36 26.20
CA ASP A 309 26.73 8.15 26.97
C ASP A 309 25.23 7.82 26.96
N VAL A 310 24.68 7.52 25.78
CA VAL A 310 23.23 7.30 25.62
C VAL A 310 22.81 6.07 26.42
N GLN A 311 22.06 6.29 27.49
CA GLN A 311 21.57 5.25 28.40
C GLN A 311 20.10 4.90 28.14
N SER A 312 19.32 5.80 27.55
CA SER A 312 17.94 5.53 27.17
C SER A 312 17.57 6.12 25.82
N ALA A 313 16.71 5.43 25.07
CA ALA A 313 16.08 5.96 23.87
C ALA A 313 14.55 5.98 24.03
N LYS A 314 13.91 7.05 23.58
CA LYS A 314 12.45 7.14 23.53
C LYS A 314 11.97 7.24 22.09
N LEU A 315 11.13 6.30 21.68
CA LEU A 315 10.61 6.17 20.33
C LEU A 315 9.19 6.75 20.26
N TYR A 316 9.05 7.89 19.60
CA TYR A 316 7.76 8.51 19.33
C TYR A 316 7.17 8.12 17.95
N ARG A 317 7.89 7.33 17.15
CA ARG A 317 7.41 6.73 15.89
C ARG A 317 7.97 5.32 15.68
N TYR A 318 7.46 4.63 14.65
CA TYR A 318 7.94 3.30 14.27
C TYR A 318 9.31 3.45 13.59
N PRO A 319 10.42 3.02 14.21
CA PRO A 319 11.74 3.11 13.59
C PRO A 319 11.85 2.09 12.46
N SER A 320 12.68 2.35 11.47
CA SER A 320 13.09 1.30 10.54
C SER A 320 13.99 0.28 11.27
N PRO A 321 14.11 -0.96 10.76
CA PRO A 321 15.06 -1.94 11.30
C PRO A 321 16.50 -1.41 11.39
N GLU A 322 16.92 -0.56 10.45
CA GLU A 322 18.24 0.04 10.34
C GLU A 322 18.47 1.09 11.43
N GLU A 323 17.46 1.91 11.74
CA GLU A 323 17.51 2.84 12.86
C GLU A 323 17.63 2.10 14.19
N VAL A 324 16.89 0.99 14.34
CA VAL A 324 17.01 0.13 15.52
C VAL A 324 18.40 -0.47 15.62
N LYS A 325 18.99 -0.97 14.52
CA LYS A 325 20.37 -1.48 14.54
C LYS A 325 21.37 -0.39 14.97
N VAL A 326 21.20 0.85 14.50
CA VAL A 326 22.05 1.98 14.92
C VAL A 326 21.85 2.29 16.42
N LEU A 327 20.61 2.31 16.92
CA LEU A 327 20.34 2.47 18.35
C LEU A 327 20.95 1.35 19.18
N LEU A 328 20.83 0.11 18.74
CA LEU A 328 21.42 -1.03 19.43
C LEU A 328 22.97 -0.96 19.43
N SER A 329 23.59 -0.21 18.51
CA SER A 329 25.03 0.05 18.53
C SER A 329 25.49 1.03 19.62
N CYS A 330 24.58 1.81 20.23
CA CYS A 330 24.88 2.62 21.41
C CYS A 330 25.32 1.68 22.57
N LYS A 331 26.59 1.74 22.97
CA LYS A 331 27.21 0.79 23.92
C LYS A 331 26.53 0.74 25.29
N ASN A 332 26.09 1.89 25.78
CA ASN A 332 25.58 2.06 27.14
C ASN A 332 24.05 2.17 27.19
N LEU A 333 23.37 1.89 26.07
CA LEU A 333 21.92 1.87 26.01
C LEU A 333 21.38 0.77 26.92
N LYS A 334 20.54 1.16 27.88
CA LYS A 334 19.92 0.28 28.89
C LYS A 334 18.41 0.24 28.75
N THR A 335 17.78 1.30 28.26
CA THR A 335 16.31 1.34 28.15
C THR A 335 15.83 1.87 26.81
N VAL A 336 14.75 1.29 26.29
CA VAL A 336 14.07 1.76 25.08
C VAL A 336 12.57 1.87 25.38
N ASP A 337 12.03 3.09 25.37
CA ASP A 337 10.60 3.34 25.53
C ASP A 337 9.91 3.32 24.17
N ILE A 338 8.98 2.39 23.98
CA ILE A 338 8.23 2.15 22.74
C ILE A 338 6.77 2.60 22.83
N ARG A 339 6.41 3.46 23.80
CA ARG A 339 5.04 3.89 24.08
C ARG A 339 4.20 4.25 22.85
N ALA A 340 4.76 4.98 21.88
CA ALA A 340 4.01 5.46 20.70
C ALA A 340 3.73 4.36 19.66
N ILE A 341 4.32 3.17 19.81
CA ILE A 341 4.32 2.10 18.80
C ILE A 341 4.08 0.71 19.41
N ARG A 342 3.24 0.64 20.45
CA ARG A 342 2.96 -0.57 21.26
C ARG A 342 2.82 -1.88 20.47
N ASN A 343 2.27 -1.84 19.26
CA ASN A 343 2.19 -2.98 18.35
C ASN A 343 3.23 -2.91 17.22
N ALA A 344 4.46 -3.32 17.53
CA ALA A 344 5.55 -3.34 16.57
C ALA A 344 6.09 -4.75 16.27
N PRO A 345 5.40 -5.55 15.43
CA PRO A 345 5.76 -6.96 15.17
C PRO A 345 7.14 -7.14 14.53
N VAL A 346 7.71 -6.11 13.89
CA VAL A 346 9.05 -6.17 13.27
C VAL A 346 10.14 -5.67 14.22
N ILE A 347 9.86 -4.62 15.00
CA ILE A 347 10.87 -3.96 15.84
C ILE A 347 11.00 -4.62 17.21
N ARG A 348 9.88 -5.07 17.78
CA ARG A 348 9.88 -5.73 19.09
C ARG A 348 10.80 -6.96 19.09
N PRO A 349 10.75 -7.88 18.10
CA PRO A 349 11.70 -9.00 18.04
C PRO A 349 13.17 -8.56 17.95
N LEU A 350 13.47 -7.46 17.25
CA LEU A 350 14.84 -6.94 17.14
C LEU A 350 15.35 -6.39 18.48
N LEU A 351 14.50 -5.71 19.25
CA LEU A 351 14.84 -5.24 20.58
C LEU A 351 14.94 -6.39 21.59
N GLU A 352 14.08 -7.40 21.48
CA GLU A 352 14.06 -8.57 22.35
C GLU A 352 15.32 -9.44 22.20
N GLN A 353 15.97 -9.47 21.02
CA GLN A 353 17.28 -10.11 20.84
C GLN A 353 18.34 -9.54 21.79
N GLU A 354 18.24 -8.26 22.15
CA GLU A 354 19.16 -7.55 23.05
C GLU A 354 18.59 -7.39 24.47
N SER A 355 17.56 -8.16 24.83
CA SER A 355 16.88 -8.09 26.14
C SER A 355 17.78 -8.35 27.35
N HIS A 356 18.91 -9.03 27.15
CA HIS A 356 19.93 -9.25 28.18
C HIS A 356 20.66 -7.96 28.59
N ARG A 357 20.64 -6.93 27.74
CA ARG A 357 21.30 -5.63 27.95
C ARG A 357 20.30 -4.47 28.02
N ILE A 358 19.17 -4.58 27.33
CA ILE A 358 18.20 -3.49 27.15
C ILE A 358 16.84 -3.88 27.72
N GLN A 359 16.29 -3.01 28.56
CA GLN A 359 14.92 -3.10 29.04
C GLN A 359 13.98 -2.31 28.11
N ILE A 360 12.96 -2.98 27.60
CA ILE A 360 11.88 -2.36 26.83
C ILE A 360 10.85 -1.79 27.81
N ILE A 361 10.51 -0.51 27.66
CA ILE A 361 9.56 0.20 28.52
C ILE A 361 8.30 0.52 27.70
N GLU A 362 7.15 0.25 28.29
CA GLU A 362 5.83 0.59 27.74
C GLU A 362 5.10 1.49 28.74
N THR A 363 5.48 2.77 28.77
CA THR A 363 4.94 3.71 29.74
C THR A 363 3.45 3.99 29.43
N PRO A 364 2.51 3.81 30.39
CA PRO A 364 1.10 4.15 30.19
C PRO A 364 0.90 5.65 29.89
N ASP A 365 -0.20 6.00 29.22
CA ASP A 365 -0.54 7.40 29.01
C ASP A 365 -0.96 8.04 30.35
N SER A 366 -0.44 9.21 30.68
CA SER A 366 -0.84 9.95 31.90
C SER A 366 -2.04 10.88 31.61
N SER A 367 -2.93 10.45 30.73
CA SER A 367 -4.18 11.13 30.39
C SER A 367 -5.29 10.09 30.24
N GLU A 368 -5.84 9.69 31.37
CA GLU A 368 -7.30 9.60 31.50
C GLU A 368 -7.92 11.01 31.38
#